data_AF-A0A0V8JNZ9-F1
#
_entry.id   AF-A0A0V8JNZ9-F1
#
_cell.length_a   1.000
_cell.length_b   1.000
_cell.length_c   1.000
_cell.angle_alpha   90.00
_cell.angle_beta   90.00
_cell.angle_gamma   90.00
#
_symmetry.space_group_name_H-M   'P 1'
#
loop_
_entity.id
_entity.type
_entity.pdbx_description
1 polymer ?
#
loop_
_entity_poly.entity_id
_entity_poly.type
_entity_poly.pdbx_seq_one_letter_code
_entity_poly.pdbx_strand_id
1 'polypeptide(L)' 'MILKALRKNGSVTVNYYRDGLLETFKGKVKQLNLVEQTLSLQDENHNTLSLRLSGIKEIYES' A
#
# COMPACT_ATOMS: atom_id res chain seq x y z
N MET A 1 13.05 4.66 0.32
CA MET A 1 12.73 3.56 1.28
C MET A 1 11.22 3.50 1.42
N ILE A 2 10.62 2.37 1.03
CA ILE A 2 9.16 2.14 0.95
C ILE A 2 8.41 2.60 2.20
N LEU A 3 9.00 2.41 3.39
CA LEU A 3 8.36 2.74 4.66
C LEU A 3 8.31 4.26 4.96
N LYS A 4 9.09 5.11 4.28
CA LYS A 4 9.07 6.57 4.56
C LYS A 4 7.73 7.20 4.17
N ALA A 5 7.15 6.77 3.05
CA ALA A 5 5.84 7.26 2.59
C ALA A 5 4.71 6.85 3.54
N LEU A 6 4.86 5.74 4.28
CA LEU A 6 3.87 5.22 5.22
C LEU A 6 3.85 6.00 6.56
N ARG A 7 4.81 6.88 6.82
CA ARG A 7 4.91 7.64 8.09
C ARG A 7 3.94 8.81 8.18
N LYS A 8 3.42 9.31 7.05
CA LYS A 8 2.47 10.42 7.03
C LYS A 8 1.05 9.87 6.98
N ASN A 9 0.13 10.50 7.72
CA ASN A 9 -1.31 10.20 7.69
C ASN A 9 -2.00 10.63 6.37
N GLY A 10 -1.25 10.70 5.27
CA GLY A 10 -1.71 11.12 3.95
C GLY A 10 -2.21 9.94 3.11
N SER A 11 -2.78 10.27 1.96
CA SER A 11 -3.05 9.29 0.91
C SER A 11 -1.73 8.90 0.24
N VAL A 12 -1.55 7.61 0.00
CA VAL A 12 -0.40 7.06 -0.71
C VAL A 12 -0.88 6.33 -1.96
N THR A 13 -0.03 6.33 -2.99
CA THR A 13 -0.21 5.48 -4.15
C THR A 13 0.79 4.34 -4.08
N VAL A 14 0.30 3.13 -4.28
CA VAL A 14 1.08 1.89 -4.24
C VAL A 14 1.01 1.21 -5.59
N ASN A 15 2.17 0.98 -6.21
CA ASN A 15 2.33 0.13 -7.37
C ASN A 15 2.76 -1.27 -6.88
N TYR A 16 2.00 -2.30 -7.20
CA TYR A 16 2.23 -3.66 -6.71
C TYR A 16 1.96 -4.70 -7.80
N TYR A 17 2.57 -5.87 -7.67
CA TYR A 17 2.27 -7.01 -8.53
C TYR A 17 1.17 -7.89 -7.93
N ARG A 18 0.16 -8.22 -8.73
CA ARG A 18 -0.83 -9.26 -8.44
C ARG A 18 -0.89 -10.17 -9.65
N ASP A 19 -0.67 -11.47 -9.43
CA ASP A 19 -0.72 -12.49 -10.48
C ASP A 19 0.13 -12.16 -11.73
N GLY A 20 1.28 -11.51 -11.50
CA GLY A 20 2.21 -11.08 -12.56
C GLY A 20 1.86 -9.75 -13.24
N LEU A 21 0.71 -9.15 -12.93
CA LEU A 21 0.28 -7.86 -13.46
C LEU A 21 0.65 -6.73 -12.51
N LEU A 22 1.13 -5.62 -13.07
CA LEU A 22 1.39 -4.41 -12.31
C LEU A 22 0.08 -3.64 -12.14
N GLU A 23 -0.34 -3.48 -10.90
CA GLU A 23 -1.53 -2.73 -10.51
C GLU A 23 -1.14 -1.51 -9.67
N THR A 24 -2.06 -0.54 -9.63
CA THR A 24 -1.92 0.67 -8.83
C THR A 24 -3.13 0.85 -7.94
N PHE A 25 -2.90 1.12 -6.66
CA PHE A 25 -3.96 1.45 -5.70
C PHE A 25 -3.61 2.74 -4.97
N LYS A 26 -4.59 3.64 -4.86
CA LYS A 26 -4.46 4.89 -4.10
C LYS A 26 -5.36 4.83 -2.87
N GLY A 27 -4.80 5.11 -1.70
CA GLY A 27 -5.57 5.10 -0.47
C GLY A 27 -4.73 5.50 0.74
N LYS A 28 -5.39 5.57 1.90
CA LYS A 28 -4.72 5.84 3.18
C LYS A 28 -4.26 4.54 3.83
N VAL A 29 -3.13 4.61 4.53
CA VAL A 29 -2.63 3.47 5.32
C VAL A 29 -3.58 3.21 6.48
N LYS A 30 -4.20 2.03 6.49
CA LYS A 30 -5.05 1.57 7.59
C LYS A 30 -4.26 0.78 8.62
N GLN A 31 -3.36 -0.10 8.15
CA GLN A 31 -2.55 -0.95 9.01
C GLN A 31 -1.27 -1.38 8.30
N LEU A 32 -0.14 -1.35 9.01
CA LEU A 32 1.11 -1.97 8.61
C LEU A 32 1.46 -3.06 9.62
N ASN A 33 1.40 -4.33 9.21
CA ASN A 33 1.81 -5.46 10.05
C ASN A 33 3.24 -5.88 9.66
N LEU A 34 4.20 -5.57 10.53
CA LEU A 34 5.61 -5.90 10.29
C LEU A 34 5.91 -7.39 10.50
N VAL A 35 5.13 -8.09 11.32
CA VAL A 35 5.30 -9.52 11.60
C VAL A 35 4.84 -10.35 10.41
N GLU A 36 3.64 -10.07 9.90
CA GLU A 36 3.08 -10.75 8.73
C GLU A 36 3.58 -10.19 7.40
N GLN A 37 4.32 -9.07 7.45
CA GLN A 37 4.79 -8.31 6.30
C GLN A 37 3.64 -7.95 5.34
N THR A 38 2.57 -7.38 5.89
CA THR A 38 1.39 -6.94 5.14
C THR A 38 1.12 -5.45 5.34
N LEU A 39 0.61 -4.82 4.29
CA LEU A 39 0.13 -3.45 4.26
C LEU A 39 -1.34 -3.45 3.87
N SER A 40 -2.17 -2.78 4.68
CA SER A 40 -3.58 -2.54 4.39
C SER A 40 -3.82 -1.07 4.10
N LEU A 41 -4.51 -0.81 2.99
CA LEU A 41 -4.88 0.51 2.50
C LEU A 41 -6.39 0.60 2.34
N GLN A 42 -6.94 1.79 2.50
CA GLN A 42 -8.35 2.08 2.23
C GLN A 42 -8.48 3.29 1.30
N ASP A 43 -9.27 3.16 0.24
CA ASP A 43 -9.58 4.27 -0.67
C ASP A 43 -10.72 5.15 -0.12
N GLU A 44 -11.07 6.19 -0.87
CA GLU A 44 -12.15 7.12 -0.52
C GLU A 44 -13.55 6.49 -0.63
N ASN A 45 -13.67 5.41 -1.41
CA ASN A 45 -14.91 4.63 -1.57
C ASN A 45 -15.03 3.50 -0.53
N HIS A 46 -14.19 3.52 0.51
CA HIS A 46 -14.09 2.51 1.56
C HIS A 46 -13.63 1.11 1.11
N ASN A 47 -13.18 0.95 -0.14
CA ASN A 47 -12.57 -0.31 -0.58
C ASN A 47 -11.25 -0.52 0.14
N THR A 48 -11.04 -1.74 0.65
CA THR A 48 -9.82 -2.10 1.36
C THR A 48 -8.97 -3.02 0.49
N LEU A 49 -7.69 -2.68 0.36
CA LEU A 49 -6.69 -3.52 -0.25
C LEU A 49 -5.69 -3.98 0.81
N SER A 50 -5.48 -5.28 0.92
CA SER A 50 -4.38 -5.85 1.72
C SER A 50 -3.39 -6.55 0.80
N LEU A 51 -2.11 -6.27 0.98
CA LEU A 51 -1.05 -6.75 0.11
C LEU A 51 0.22 -7.06 0.92
N ARG A 52 1.00 -8.05 0.48
CA ARG A 52 2.31 -8.35 1.08
C ARG A 52 3.31 -7.27 0.68
N LEU A 53 4.19 -6.89 1.61
CA LEU A 53 5.25 -5.91 1.37
C LEU A 53 6.18 -6.34 0.22
N SER A 54 6.40 -7.64 0.04
CA SER A 54 7.23 -8.18 -1.05
C SER A 54 6.62 -7.99 -2.45
N GLY A 55 5.29 -7.81 -2.55
CA GLY A 55 4.62 -7.54 -3.82
C GLY A 55 4.66 -6.07 -4.24
N ILE A 56 5.15 -5.18 -3.36
CA ILE A 56 5.21 -3.75 -3.61
C ILE A 56 6.41 -3.41 -4.46
N LYS A 57 6.14 -2.85 -5.64
CA LYS A 57 7.18 -2.28 -6.50
C LYS A 57 7.56 -0.88 -6.04
N GLU A 58 6.58 -0.06 -5.68
CA GLU A 58 6.80 1.34 -5.32
C GLU A 58 5.67 1.87 -4.42
N ILE A 59 6.02 2.81 -3.52
CA ILE A 59 5.06 3.62 -2.76
C ILE A 59 5.52 5.07 -2.77
N TYR A 60 4.60 5.97 -3.07
CA TYR A 60 4.83 7.41 -2.99
C TYR A 60 3.62 8.15 -2.43
N GLU A 61 3.88 9.34 -1.89
CA GLU A 61 2.85 10.27 -1.45
C GLU A 61 2.08 10.77 -2.68
N SER A 62 0.74 10.85 -2.57
CA SER A 62 -0.13 11.32 -3.66
C SER A 62 -0.41 12.81 -3.58
#